data_AF-A0A142X7Q2-F1
#
_entry.id   AF-A0A142X7Q2-F1
#
_cell.length_a   1.000
_cell.length_b   1.000
_cell.length_c   1.000
_cell.angle_alpha   90.00
_cell.angle_beta   90.00
_cell.angle_gamma   90.00
#
_symmetry.space_group_name_H-M   'P 1'
#
loop_
_entity.id
_entity.type
_entity.pdbx_description
1 polymer ?
#
loop_
_entity_poly.entity_id
_entity_poly.type
_entity_poly.pdbx_seq_one_letter_code
_entity_poly.pdbx_strand_id
1 'polypeptide(L)'
;MTDEILCSACGRTPPDGSLVLWDQQTYCVECLQTASPELSELAAAGGPLEEILEPEAIQTRHFVRSIRMPFLAVGLVFTVPFVPFMLIKGDIALALFWTAGVALFVGMLFAVVTAGAGGSQKYNVPRTVSVEDGEFVVTTRGKRKAYSLRDCQWKAGSTQYDPLVYQYAGVQTGIAVRTPNGFVACGLTPERLALWTAFFQLTRLPEFTVPGCLPIVGASAFGLGIGGAIGLGIGSIAAFVTNVPSWKAVGGFLGAIDGAFAGMMYRSCDASGLKEARDSFHPAVLAALYLLVGLKATRGMDVTTRIVCGIVSVLLGILVAWACQRKLDVVEEQRRKAASPGEPGDSTEPG
;
A
#
# COMPACT_ATOMS: atom_id res chain seq x y z
N MET A 1 26.59 3.86 43.97
CA MET A 1 25.49 4.70 43.48
C MET A 1 24.36 3.75 43.18
N THR A 2 23.31 3.76 43.99
CA THR A 2 22.07 3.04 43.68
C THR A 2 21.34 3.86 42.63
N ASP A 3 21.28 3.38 41.40
CA ASP A 3 20.47 4.02 40.36
C ASP A 3 19.03 4.03 40.84
N GLU A 4 18.52 5.23 41.07
CA GLU A 4 17.16 5.45 41.53
C GLU A 4 16.22 5.07 40.39
N ILE A 5 15.35 4.07 40.61
CA ILE A 5 14.44 3.58 39.57
C ILE A 5 13.31 4.60 39.41
N LEU A 6 13.31 5.30 38.27
CA LEU A 6 12.29 6.30 37.92
C LEU A 6 11.23 5.70 37.00
N CYS A 7 9.98 6.13 37.18
CA CYS A 7 8.89 5.80 36.27
C CYS A 7 9.11 6.46 34.91
N SER A 8 9.05 5.68 33.83
CA SER A 8 9.29 6.18 32.47
C SER A 8 8.17 7.09 31.93
N ALA A 9 6.96 6.96 32.48
CA ALA A 9 5.83 7.80 32.08
C ALA A 9 5.83 9.19 32.77
N CYS A 10 6.07 9.24 34.08
CA CYS A 10 5.93 10.45 34.89
C CYS A 10 7.26 11.01 35.46
N GLY A 11 8.36 10.26 35.36
CA GLY A 11 9.68 10.65 35.86
C GLY A 11 9.84 10.64 37.39
N ARG A 12 8.84 10.17 38.14
CA ARG A 12 8.87 10.11 39.61
C ARG A 12 9.32 8.75 40.11
N THR A 13 9.88 8.70 41.32
CA THR A 13 10.09 7.44 42.05
C THR A 13 8.74 6.82 42.41
N PRO A 14 8.52 5.52 42.13
CA PRO A 14 7.23 4.87 42.38
C PRO A 14 6.98 4.70 43.89
N PRO A 15 5.92 5.32 44.46
CA PRO A 15 5.64 5.22 45.89
C PRO A 15 5.08 3.84 46.28
N ASP A 16 4.20 3.28 45.45
CA ASP A 16 3.40 2.08 45.75
C ASP A 16 3.81 0.87 44.89
N GLY A 17 5.10 0.80 44.57
CA GLY A 17 5.65 -0.23 43.71
C GLY A 17 5.62 0.13 42.22
N SER A 18 6.31 -0.70 41.44
CA SER A 18 6.48 -0.50 40.02
C SER A 18 6.42 -1.81 39.26
N LEU A 19 5.96 -1.74 38.02
CA LEU A 19 5.93 -2.87 37.11
C LEU A 19 6.85 -2.58 35.93
N VAL A 20 7.60 -3.59 35.51
CA VAL A 20 8.34 -3.56 34.26
C VAL A 20 7.40 -4.05 33.17
N LEU A 21 7.22 -3.27 32.11
CA LEU A 21 6.40 -3.66 30.97
C LEU A 21 7.24 -4.34 29.89
N TRP A 22 6.56 -4.80 28.84
CA TRP A 22 7.15 -5.50 27.69
C TRP A 22 8.14 -4.65 26.88
N ASP A 23 8.21 -3.32 27.10
CA ASP A 23 9.21 -2.45 26.50
C ASP A 23 10.51 -2.32 27.34
N GLN A 24 10.63 -3.13 28.40
CA GLN A 24 11.74 -3.15 29.36
C GLN A 24 11.88 -1.85 30.17
N GLN A 25 10.84 -1.02 30.20
CA GLN A 25 10.79 0.19 31.02
C GLN A 25 9.99 -0.04 32.29
N THR A 26 10.34 0.70 33.34
CA THR A 26 9.65 0.65 34.63
C THR A 26 8.57 1.72 34.71
N TYR A 27 7.38 1.34 35.19
CA TYR A 27 6.21 2.21 35.31
C TYR A 27 5.63 2.18 36.72
N CYS A 28 5.11 3.32 37.14
CA CYS A 28 4.36 3.45 38.38
C CYS A 28 2.96 2.83 38.23
N VAL A 29 2.45 2.13 39.25
CA VAL A 29 1.13 1.49 39.19
C VAL A 29 0.02 2.52 38.95
N GLU A 30 0.11 3.70 39.55
CA GLU A 30 -0.85 4.80 39.34
C GLU A 30 -0.90 5.25 37.86
N CYS A 31 0.26 5.32 37.21
CA CYS A 31 0.40 5.67 35.80
C CYS A 31 -0.28 4.63 34.90
N LEU A 32 -0.10 3.35 35.24
CA LEU A 32 -0.72 2.22 34.54
C LEU A 32 -2.23 2.23 34.71
N GLN A 33 -2.72 2.34 35.94
CA GLN A 33 -4.15 2.40 36.25
C GLN A 33 -4.85 3.59 35.60
N THR A 34 -4.17 4.74 35.53
CA THR A 34 -4.69 5.93 34.85
C THR A 34 -4.79 5.72 33.34
N ALA A 35 -3.84 5.00 32.73
CA ALA A 35 -3.86 4.71 31.30
C ALA A 35 -4.89 3.62 30.95
N SER A 36 -4.90 2.51 31.68
CA SER A 36 -5.93 1.46 31.63
C SER A 36 -5.77 0.53 32.84
N PRO A 37 -6.82 0.36 33.66
CA PRO A 37 -6.78 -0.59 34.78
C PRO A 37 -6.57 -2.02 34.29
N GLU A 38 -7.15 -2.41 33.16
CA GLU A 38 -6.99 -3.74 32.56
C GLU A 38 -5.55 -3.99 32.12
N LEU A 39 -4.86 -2.97 31.60
CA LEU A 39 -3.44 -3.07 31.25
C LEU A 39 -2.58 -3.29 32.51
N SER A 40 -2.90 -2.59 33.60
CA SER A 40 -2.23 -2.77 34.89
C SER A 40 -2.43 -4.18 35.45
N GLU A 41 -3.65 -4.70 35.38
CA GLU A 41 -3.98 -6.07 35.83
C GLU A 41 -3.26 -7.12 34.98
N LEU A 42 -3.26 -6.97 33.66
CA LEU A 42 -2.57 -7.87 32.73
C LEU A 42 -1.06 -7.89 33.01
N ALA A 43 -0.44 -6.72 33.20
CA ALA A 43 0.97 -6.59 33.51
C ALA A 43 1.32 -7.18 34.88
N ALA A 44 0.50 -6.92 35.91
CA ALA A 44 0.69 -7.47 37.26
C ALA A 44 0.58 -9.01 37.27
N ALA A 45 -0.28 -9.58 36.44
CA ALA A 45 -0.41 -11.02 36.26
C ALA A 45 0.74 -11.66 35.43
N GLY A 46 1.63 -10.84 34.85
CA GLY A 46 2.67 -11.32 33.93
C GLY A 46 2.11 -11.87 32.61
N GLY A 47 0.89 -11.44 32.22
CA GLY A 47 0.27 -11.85 30.97
C GLY A 47 1.00 -11.25 29.75
N PRO A 48 1.00 -11.92 28.58
CA PRO A 48 1.57 -11.36 27.37
C PRO A 48 0.65 -10.31 26.73
N LEU A 49 1.23 -9.21 26.26
CA LEU A 49 0.56 -8.30 25.33
C LEU A 49 0.65 -8.88 23.92
N GLU A 50 -0.25 -9.82 23.61
CA GLU A 50 -0.29 -10.51 22.33
C GLU A 50 -1.69 -10.52 21.70
N GLU A 51 -1.71 -10.70 20.39
CA GLU A 51 -2.92 -10.90 19.61
C GLU A 51 -2.67 -11.89 18.48
N ILE A 52 -3.56 -12.87 18.35
CA ILE A 52 -3.46 -13.95 17.37
C ILE A 52 -4.55 -13.76 16.32
N LEU A 53 -4.13 -13.64 15.07
CA LEU A 53 -5.01 -13.70 13.91
C LEU A 53 -5.12 -15.15 13.43
N GLU A 54 -6.25 -15.76 13.74
CA GLU A 54 -6.51 -17.16 13.41
C GLU A 54 -6.80 -17.38 11.92
N PRO A 55 -6.48 -18.55 11.36
CA PRO A 55 -6.78 -18.87 9.96
C PRO A 55 -8.27 -18.76 9.61
N GLU A 56 -9.16 -19.07 10.55
CA GLU A 56 -10.62 -19.05 10.37
C GLU A 56 -11.18 -17.63 10.23
N ALA A 57 -10.44 -16.63 10.73
CA ALA A 57 -10.78 -15.23 10.56
C ALA A 57 -10.65 -14.79 9.09
N ILE A 58 -9.78 -15.44 8.29
CA ILE A 58 -9.53 -15.09 6.89
C ILE A 58 -10.60 -15.70 5.99
N GLN A 59 -11.41 -14.86 5.35
CA GLN A 59 -12.47 -15.32 4.45
C GLN A 59 -12.46 -14.57 3.13
N THR A 60 -12.43 -15.31 2.02
CA THR A 60 -12.42 -14.74 0.65
C THR A 60 -13.61 -13.82 0.38
N ARG A 61 -14.74 -14.03 1.07
CA ARG A 61 -15.93 -13.16 0.95
C ARG A 61 -15.64 -11.72 1.39
N HIS A 62 -14.81 -11.52 2.42
CA HIS A 62 -14.45 -10.18 2.89
C HIS A 62 -13.61 -9.47 1.84
N PHE A 63 -12.66 -10.19 1.23
CA PHE A 63 -11.81 -9.65 0.17
C PHE A 63 -12.65 -9.22 -1.04
N VAL A 64 -13.55 -10.09 -1.51
CA VAL A 64 -14.47 -9.78 -2.61
C VAL A 64 -15.28 -8.53 -2.30
N ARG A 65 -15.79 -8.40 -1.07
CA ARG A 65 -16.56 -7.22 -0.65
C ARG A 65 -15.72 -5.95 -0.62
N SER A 66 -14.46 -6.01 -0.16
CA SER A 66 -13.58 -4.84 -0.05
C SER A 66 -13.18 -4.31 -1.43
N ILE A 67 -12.94 -5.18 -2.41
CA ILE A 67 -12.52 -4.74 -3.75
C ILE A 67 -13.69 -4.39 -4.67
N ARG A 68 -14.92 -4.88 -4.41
CA ARG A 68 -16.08 -4.67 -5.29
C ARG A 68 -16.36 -3.19 -5.58
N MET A 69 -16.32 -2.34 -4.54
CA MET A 69 -16.63 -0.91 -4.68
C MET A 69 -15.58 -0.16 -5.53
N PRO A 70 -14.26 -0.34 -5.30
CA PRO A 70 -13.24 0.16 -6.21
C PRO A 70 -13.44 -0.28 -7.67
N PHE A 71 -13.72 -1.56 -7.93
CA PHE A 71 -13.93 -2.05 -9.30
C PHE A 71 -15.19 -1.44 -9.95
N LEU A 72 -16.27 -1.28 -9.19
CA LEU A 72 -17.46 -0.56 -9.64
C LEU A 72 -17.15 0.91 -9.96
N ALA A 73 -16.42 1.60 -9.09
CA ALA A 73 -16.03 2.99 -9.30
C ALA A 73 -15.17 3.13 -10.56
N VAL A 74 -14.20 2.23 -10.77
CA VAL A 74 -13.38 2.18 -11.99
C VAL A 74 -14.26 1.98 -13.22
N GLY A 75 -15.15 0.98 -13.20
CA GLY A 75 -16.08 0.74 -14.32
C GLY A 75 -16.98 1.95 -14.62
N LEU A 76 -17.46 2.64 -13.58
CA LEU A 76 -18.32 3.80 -13.70
C LEU A 76 -17.56 5.02 -14.25
N VAL A 77 -16.34 5.26 -13.78
CA VAL A 77 -15.44 6.32 -14.30
C VAL A 77 -15.15 6.12 -15.79
N PHE A 78 -15.03 4.88 -16.26
CA PHE A 78 -14.81 4.59 -17.67
C PHE A 78 -16.08 4.66 -18.51
N THR A 79 -17.24 4.26 -17.98
CA THR A 79 -18.49 4.20 -18.75
C THR A 79 -19.23 5.53 -18.80
N VAL A 80 -19.30 6.28 -17.71
CA VAL A 80 -20.08 7.53 -17.60
C VAL A 80 -19.67 8.64 -18.57
N PRO A 81 -18.38 8.91 -18.85
CA PRO A 81 -18.02 9.94 -19.83
C PRO A 81 -18.09 9.43 -21.27
N PHE A 82 -17.83 8.13 -21.49
CA PHE A 82 -17.78 7.54 -22.83
C PHE A 82 -19.17 7.29 -23.43
N VAL A 83 -20.13 6.84 -22.64
CA VAL A 83 -21.49 6.53 -23.11
C VAL A 83 -22.19 7.77 -23.69
N PRO A 84 -22.25 8.92 -23.01
CA PRO A 84 -22.87 10.13 -23.55
C PRO A 84 -22.14 10.66 -24.78
N PHE A 85 -20.80 10.61 -24.79
CA PHE A 85 -20.01 11.04 -25.95
C PHE A 85 -20.34 10.23 -27.20
N MET A 86 -20.49 8.91 -27.07
CA MET A 86 -20.86 8.04 -28.19
C MET A 86 -22.33 8.20 -28.59
N LEU A 87 -23.24 8.38 -27.62
CA LEU A 87 -24.65 8.64 -27.89
C LEU A 87 -24.87 9.96 -28.66
N ILE A 88 -24.09 11.01 -28.36
CA ILE A 88 -24.13 12.30 -29.09
C ILE A 88 -23.77 12.12 -30.57
N LYS A 89 -22.89 11.16 -30.91
CA LYS A 89 -22.51 10.86 -32.30
C LYS A 89 -23.52 9.97 -33.03
N GLY A 90 -24.58 9.52 -32.38
CA GLY A 90 -25.65 8.71 -32.98
C GLY A 90 -25.27 7.25 -33.25
N ASP A 91 -24.08 6.81 -32.84
CA ASP A 91 -23.61 5.43 -33.08
C ASP A 91 -23.86 4.56 -31.84
N ILE A 92 -25.10 4.08 -31.74
CA ILE A 92 -25.56 3.22 -30.64
C ILE A 92 -24.80 1.89 -30.64
N ALA A 93 -24.48 1.34 -31.81
CA ALA A 93 -23.77 0.06 -31.93
C ALA A 93 -22.35 0.16 -31.34
N LEU A 94 -21.64 1.26 -31.65
CA LEU A 94 -20.33 1.53 -31.09
C LEU A 94 -20.38 1.78 -29.58
N ALA A 95 -21.39 2.50 -29.09
CA ALA A 95 -21.61 2.71 -27.65
C ALA A 95 -21.82 1.39 -26.88
N LEU A 96 -22.65 0.49 -27.44
CA LEU A 96 -22.90 -0.84 -26.88
C LEU A 96 -21.65 -1.72 -26.91
N PHE A 97 -20.89 -1.69 -28.02
CA PHE A 97 -19.64 -2.44 -28.14
C PHE A 97 -18.61 -2.00 -27.08
N TRP A 98 -18.43 -0.70 -26.87
CA TRP A 98 -17.49 -0.18 -25.87
C TRP A 98 -17.93 -0.44 -24.43
N THR A 99 -19.21 -0.26 -24.11
CA THR A 99 -19.72 -0.59 -22.78
C THR A 99 -19.58 -2.07 -22.46
N ALA A 100 -19.91 -2.95 -23.40
CA ALA A 100 -19.67 -4.38 -23.27
C ALA A 100 -18.17 -4.68 -23.11
N GLY A 101 -17.31 -4.01 -23.88
CA GLY A 101 -15.86 -4.14 -23.78
C GLY A 101 -15.30 -3.73 -22.41
N VAL A 102 -15.72 -2.58 -21.89
CA VAL A 102 -15.34 -2.10 -20.55
C VAL A 102 -15.87 -3.03 -19.46
N ALA A 103 -17.13 -3.46 -19.56
CA ALA A 103 -17.72 -4.39 -18.59
C ALA A 103 -16.98 -5.73 -18.57
N LEU A 104 -16.66 -6.29 -19.74
CA LEU A 104 -15.88 -7.52 -19.86
C LEU A 104 -14.46 -7.34 -19.34
N PHE A 105 -13.82 -6.20 -19.62
CA PHE A 105 -12.48 -5.89 -19.11
C PHE A 105 -12.47 -5.82 -17.60
N VAL A 106 -13.35 -4.99 -17.00
CA VAL A 106 -13.47 -4.83 -15.55
C VAL A 106 -13.84 -6.16 -14.88
N GLY A 107 -14.79 -6.92 -15.45
CA GLY A 107 -15.19 -8.22 -14.94
C GLY A 107 -14.06 -9.26 -14.99
N MET A 108 -13.28 -9.28 -16.07
CA MET A 108 -12.11 -10.16 -16.19
C MET A 108 -11.00 -9.76 -15.21
N LEU A 109 -10.74 -8.47 -15.04
CA LEU A 109 -9.75 -7.96 -14.12
C LEU A 109 -10.13 -8.31 -12.67
N PHE A 110 -11.40 -8.16 -12.33
CA PHE A 110 -11.96 -8.62 -11.05
C PHE A 110 -11.80 -10.14 -10.87
N ALA A 111 -12.10 -10.95 -11.88
CA ALA A 111 -11.91 -12.40 -11.84
C ALA A 111 -10.45 -12.81 -11.63
N VAL A 112 -9.50 -12.18 -12.33
CA VAL A 112 -8.06 -12.44 -12.18
C VAL A 112 -7.58 -12.06 -10.77
N VAL A 113 -7.97 -10.88 -10.28
CA VAL A 113 -7.57 -10.42 -8.94
C VAL A 113 -8.15 -11.33 -7.86
N THR A 114 -9.42 -11.73 -7.96
CA THR A 114 -10.05 -12.65 -7.00
C THR A 114 -9.45 -14.06 -7.05
N ALA A 115 -9.15 -14.58 -8.25
CA ALA A 115 -8.51 -15.88 -8.41
C ALA A 115 -7.09 -15.91 -7.82
N GLY A 116 -6.30 -14.85 -8.04
CA GLY A 116 -4.95 -14.74 -7.48
C GLY A 116 -4.93 -14.50 -5.95
N ALA A 117 -5.90 -13.75 -5.45
CA ALA A 117 -6.01 -13.37 -4.05
C ALA A 117 -6.40 -14.52 -3.10
N GLY A 118 -7.19 -15.49 -3.57
CA GLY A 118 -7.71 -16.57 -2.72
C GLY A 118 -6.67 -17.59 -2.25
N GLY A 119 -5.55 -17.73 -2.96
CA GLY A 119 -4.53 -18.73 -2.68
C GLY A 119 -3.37 -18.24 -1.81
N SER A 120 -2.88 -17.01 -2.02
CA SER A 120 -1.59 -16.58 -1.45
C SER A 120 -1.65 -16.12 0.01
N GLN A 121 -2.80 -15.60 0.48
CA GLN A 121 -2.86 -14.96 1.79
C GLN A 121 -3.11 -15.92 2.96
N LYS A 122 -3.65 -17.11 2.68
CA LYS A 122 -3.72 -18.19 3.70
C LYS A 122 -2.34 -18.60 4.21
N TYR A 123 -1.27 -18.34 3.45
CA TYR A 123 0.10 -18.61 3.86
C TYR A 123 0.62 -17.66 4.96
N ASN A 124 -0.06 -16.54 5.18
CA ASN A 124 0.32 -15.54 6.17
C ASN A 124 -0.42 -15.67 7.50
N VAL A 125 -1.11 -16.79 7.73
CA VAL A 125 -1.81 -17.14 8.98
C VAL A 125 -1.47 -18.57 9.44
N PRO A 126 -1.51 -18.87 10.76
CA PRO A 126 -1.78 -17.93 11.86
C PRO A 126 -0.67 -16.88 11.99
N ARG A 127 -1.07 -15.68 12.40
CA ARG A 127 -0.16 -14.56 12.65
C ARG A 127 -0.35 -14.05 14.06
N THR A 128 0.70 -14.12 14.87
CA THR A 128 0.73 -13.56 16.21
C THR A 128 1.49 -12.24 16.18
N VAL A 129 0.94 -11.24 16.85
CA VAL A 129 1.57 -9.95 17.09
C VAL A 129 1.73 -9.81 18.59
N SER A 130 2.96 -9.58 19.08
CA SER A 130 3.25 -9.39 20.49
C SER A 130 4.26 -8.27 20.72
N VAL A 131 4.39 -7.84 21.97
CA VAL A 131 5.51 -7.01 22.42
C VAL A 131 6.32 -7.80 23.43
N GLU A 132 7.62 -7.90 23.20
CA GLU A 132 8.56 -8.62 24.05
C GLU A 132 9.90 -7.88 24.01
N ASP A 133 10.53 -7.67 25.17
CA ASP A 133 11.90 -7.15 25.28
C ASP A 133 12.19 -5.83 24.52
N GLY A 134 11.24 -4.90 24.47
CA GLY A 134 11.41 -3.65 23.70
C GLY A 134 11.18 -3.80 22.20
N GLU A 135 10.74 -4.97 21.75
CA GLU A 135 10.50 -5.28 20.35
C GLU A 135 9.01 -5.52 20.08
N PHE A 136 8.54 -5.00 18.95
CA PHE A 136 7.29 -5.41 18.33
C PHE A 136 7.54 -6.65 17.47
N VAL A 137 6.95 -7.77 17.86
CA VAL A 137 7.21 -9.09 17.31
C VAL A 137 6.03 -9.55 16.47
N VAL A 138 6.33 -10.01 15.26
CA VAL A 138 5.34 -10.57 14.33
C VAL A 138 5.78 -11.97 13.98
N THR A 139 5.02 -12.95 14.45
CA THR A 139 5.27 -14.38 14.19
C THR A 139 4.25 -14.89 13.20
N THR A 140 4.72 -15.45 12.08
CA THR A 140 3.85 -16.03 11.05
C THR A 140 4.33 -17.42 10.72
N ARG A 141 3.53 -18.45 11.02
CA ARG A 141 3.88 -19.87 10.80
C ARG A 141 5.30 -20.24 11.28
N GLY A 142 5.65 -19.81 12.49
CA GLY A 142 6.96 -20.05 13.10
C GLY A 142 8.09 -19.13 12.62
N LYS A 143 7.87 -18.28 11.61
CA LYS A 143 8.84 -17.23 11.25
C LYS A 143 8.63 -16.01 12.14
N ARG A 144 9.57 -15.77 13.06
CA ARG A 144 9.61 -14.59 13.93
C ARG A 144 10.29 -13.43 13.20
N LYS A 145 9.65 -12.27 13.17
CA LYS A 145 10.27 -10.99 12.80
C LYS A 145 10.10 -10.04 13.97
N ALA A 146 11.19 -9.45 14.43
CA ALA A 146 11.17 -8.49 15.51
C ALA A 146 11.63 -7.13 15.02
N TYR A 147 11.03 -6.08 15.58
CA TYR A 147 11.30 -4.69 15.25
C TYR A 147 11.44 -3.92 16.54
N SER A 148 12.49 -3.10 16.68
CA SER A 148 12.58 -2.23 17.85
C SER A 148 11.35 -1.32 17.91
N LEU A 149 10.71 -1.22 19.09
CA LEU A 149 9.60 -0.28 19.28
C LEU A 149 10.00 1.16 18.93
N ARG A 150 11.28 1.53 19.09
CA ARG A 150 11.78 2.88 18.76
C ARG A 150 11.67 3.23 17.27
N ASP A 151 11.69 2.22 16.40
CA ASP A 151 11.56 2.37 14.95
C ASP A 151 10.11 2.22 14.47
N CYS A 152 9.19 1.93 15.40
CA CYS A 152 7.78 1.75 15.10
C CYS A 152 7.02 3.07 15.25
N GLN A 153 5.97 3.22 14.45
CA GLN A 153 4.98 4.27 14.59
C GLN A 153 3.60 3.65 14.61
N TRP A 154 2.61 4.29 15.21
CA TRP A 154 1.26 3.70 15.29
C TRP A 154 0.16 4.70 14.92
N LYS A 155 -1.03 4.17 14.66
CA LYS A 155 -2.25 4.96 14.49
C LYS A 155 -3.48 4.10 14.76
N ALA A 156 -4.34 4.56 15.66
CA ALA A 156 -5.65 3.95 15.88
C ALA A 156 -6.68 4.36 14.82
N GLY A 157 -7.73 3.54 14.68
CA GLY A 157 -8.95 3.85 13.95
C GLY A 157 -9.12 3.15 12.60
N SER A 158 -8.04 2.62 12.01
CA SER A 158 -8.16 1.85 10.77
C SER A 158 -7.05 0.82 10.58
N THR A 159 -7.43 -0.35 10.08
CA THR A 159 -6.54 -1.46 9.69
C THR A 159 -6.19 -1.45 8.20
N GLN A 160 -6.64 -0.45 7.42
CA GLN A 160 -6.53 -0.43 5.96
C GLN A 160 -5.11 -0.59 5.39
N TYR A 161 -4.09 -0.29 6.21
CA TYR A 161 -2.68 -0.43 5.84
C TYR A 161 -2.17 -1.88 5.93
N ASP A 162 -2.91 -2.77 6.58
CA ASP A 162 -2.65 -4.19 6.63
C ASP A 162 -3.70 -4.94 5.80
N PRO A 163 -3.41 -5.27 4.53
CA PRO A 163 -4.38 -5.89 3.63
C PRO A 163 -4.92 -7.22 4.17
N LEU A 164 -4.11 -7.99 4.91
CA LEU A 164 -4.53 -9.27 5.47
C LEU A 164 -5.70 -9.08 6.43
N VAL A 165 -5.60 -8.10 7.32
CA VAL A 165 -6.66 -7.81 8.30
C VAL A 165 -7.83 -7.09 7.65
N TYR A 166 -7.58 -6.00 6.93
CA TYR A 166 -8.64 -5.17 6.38
C TYR A 166 -9.45 -5.90 5.30
N GLN A 167 -8.77 -6.53 4.35
CA GLN A 167 -9.43 -7.14 3.19
C GLN A 167 -9.89 -8.56 3.50
N TYR A 168 -9.08 -9.38 4.19
CA TYR A 168 -9.40 -10.81 4.35
C TYR A 168 -10.07 -11.15 5.68
N ALA A 169 -9.65 -10.55 6.79
CA ALA A 169 -10.37 -10.69 8.06
C ALA A 169 -11.64 -9.82 8.12
N GLY A 170 -11.71 -8.79 7.27
CA GLY A 170 -12.85 -7.88 7.22
C GLY A 170 -12.96 -6.96 8.44
N VAL A 171 -11.92 -6.91 9.28
CA VAL A 171 -11.84 -6.04 10.45
C VAL A 171 -11.33 -4.69 9.98
N GLN A 172 -12.16 -3.65 10.05
CA GLN A 172 -11.85 -2.32 9.51
C GLN A 172 -11.27 -1.36 10.55
N THR A 173 -11.56 -1.61 11.83
CA THR A 173 -11.15 -0.80 12.97
C THR A 173 -10.10 -1.55 13.78
N GLY A 174 -9.06 -0.84 14.19
CA GLY A 174 -7.94 -1.39 14.95
C GLY A 174 -6.80 -0.38 15.00
N ILE A 175 -5.62 -0.85 15.36
CA ILE A 175 -4.38 -0.06 15.31
C ILE A 175 -3.56 -0.58 14.14
N ALA A 176 -3.09 0.34 13.31
CA ALA A 176 -2.02 0.06 12.37
C ALA A 176 -0.69 0.43 13.03
N VAL A 177 0.27 -0.51 13.01
CA VAL A 177 1.65 -0.29 13.43
C VAL A 177 2.52 -0.27 12.17
N ARG A 178 3.16 0.86 11.92
CA ARG A 178 4.20 1.01 10.90
C ARG A 178 5.51 0.47 11.46
N THR A 179 6.02 -0.57 10.84
CA THR A 179 7.34 -1.16 11.06
C THR A 179 8.30 -0.73 9.94
N PRO A 180 9.62 -0.93 10.07
CA PRO A 180 10.58 -0.71 8.98
C PRO A 180 10.26 -1.47 7.68
N ASN A 181 9.55 -2.60 7.80
CA ASN A 181 9.25 -3.49 6.67
C ASN A 181 7.82 -3.38 6.13
N GLY A 182 6.97 -2.52 6.70
CA GLY A 182 5.57 -2.37 6.29
C GLY A 182 4.62 -2.15 7.46
N PHE A 183 3.33 -2.38 7.24
CA PHE A 183 2.29 -2.17 8.25
C PHE A 183 1.74 -3.49 8.77
N VAL A 184 1.46 -3.53 10.07
CA VAL A 184 0.86 -4.67 10.75
C VAL A 184 -0.24 -4.16 11.65
N ALA A 185 -1.42 -4.75 11.57
CA ALA A 185 -2.55 -4.40 12.41
C ALA A 185 -2.61 -5.23 13.70
N CYS A 186 -2.97 -4.57 14.79
CA CYS A 186 -3.31 -5.14 16.10
C CYS A 186 -4.52 -4.39 16.72
N GLY A 187 -4.95 -4.79 17.91
CA GLY A 187 -6.16 -4.27 18.54
C GLY A 187 -7.42 -4.59 17.72
N LEU A 188 -7.58 -5.83 17.26
CA LEU A 188 -8.65 -6.26 16.37
C LEU A 188 -9.99 -6.42 17.09
N THR A 189 -9.97 -6.67 18.39
CA THR A 189 -11.16 -6.65 19.26
C THR A 189 -11.20 -5.36 20.09
N PRO A 190 -12.38 -4.91 20.57
CA PRO A 190 -12.48 -3.70 21.40
C PRO A 190 -11.62 -3.76 22.68
N GLU A 191 -11.55 -4.93 23.31
CA GLU A 191 -10.75 -5.18 24.51
C GLU A 191 -9.26 -5.04 24.21
N ARG A 192 -8.78 -5.70 23.15
CA ARG A 192 -7.37 -5.61 22.74
C ARG A 192 -7.03 -4.20 22.25
N LEU A 193 -7.95 -3.54 21.54
CA LEU A 193 -7.77 -2.17 21.07
C LEU A 193 -7.51 -1.21 22.23
N ALA A 194 -8.26 -1.32 23.33
CA ALA A 194 -8.05 -0.50 24.53
C ALA A 194 -6.67 -0.75 25.15
N LEU A 195 -6.29 -2.01 25.34
CA LEU A 195 -4.98 -2.40 25.90
C LEU A 195 -3.81 -1.89 25.05
N TRP A 196 -3.83 -2.15 23.75
CA TRP A 196 -2.77 -1.73 22.83
C TRP A 196 -2.68 -0.20 22.72
N THR A 197 -3.83 0.50 22.70
CA THR A 197 -3.85 1.97 22.66
C THR A 197 -3.24 2.55 23.94
N ALA A 198 -3.66 2.05 25.11
CA ALA A 198 -3.12 2.49 26.39
C ALA A 198 -1.62 2.25 26.49
N PHE A 199 -1.15 1.08 26.05
CA PHE A 199 0.28 0.75 26.01
C PHE A 199 1.06 1.71 25.09
N PHE A 200 0.61 1.96 23.86
CA PHE A 200 1.31 2.85 22.94
C PHE A 200 1.29 4.32 23.37
N GLN A 201 0.21 4.78 24.02
CA GLN A 201 0.16 6.12 24.60
C GLN A 201 1.12 6.25 25.79
N LEU A 202 1.16 5.24 26.66
CA LEU A 202 2.02 5.23 27.85
C LEU A 202 3.51 5.20 27.49
N THR A 203 3.88 4.38 26.51
CA THR A 203 5.25 4.30 25.96
C THR A 203 5.61 5.50 25.08
N ARG A 204 4.65 6.40 24.80
CA ARG A 204 4.80 7.57 23.92
C ARG A 204 5.32 7.19 22.54
N LEU A 205 4.87 6.05 22.03
CA LEU A 205 5.21 5.61 20.69
C LEU A 205 4.73 6.66 19.68
N PRO A 206 5.55 7.10 18.71
CA PRO A 206 5.17 8.18 17.80
C PRO A 206 3.99 7.78 16.92
N GLU A 207 3.04 8.70 16.75
CA GLU A 207 1.95 8.51 15.78
C GLU A 207 2.43 8.82 14.37
N PHE A 208 2.06 8.00 13.38
CA PHE A 208 2.32 8.34 11.98
C PHE A 208 1.19 9.15 11.38
N THR A 209 1.56 10.19 10.63
CA THR A 209 0.61 10.94 9.80
C THR A 209 0.36 10.20 8.51
N VAL A 210 -0.90 9.96 8.21
CA VAL A 210 -1.32 9.42 6.91
C VAL A 210 -1.18 10.55 5.90
N PRO A 211 -0.36 10.41 4.85
CA PRO A 211 -0.43 11.35 3.74
C PRO A 211 -1.86 11.27 3.18
N GLY A 212 -2.60 12.39 3.19
CA GLY A 212 -3.99 12.40 2.72
C GLY A 212 -4.09 11.80 1.31
N CYS A 213 -5.26 11.29 0.91
CA CYS A 213 -5.42 10.72 -0.44
C CYS A 213 -5.28 11.78 -1.56
N LEU A 214 -5.42 13.07 -1.22
CA LEU A 214 -5.44 14.19 -2.17
C LEU A 214 -4.21 14.26 -3.09
N PRO A 215 -2.96 14.08 -2.62
CA PRO A 215 -1.77 14.11 -3.47
C PRO A 215 -1.65 12.89 -4.38
N ILE A 216 -2.18 11.72 -3.97
CA ILE A 216 -2.26 10.52 -4.82
C ILE A 216 -3.26 10.78 -5.94
N VAL A 217 -4.46 11.23 -5.60
CA VAL A 217 -5.50 11.60 -6.58
C VAL A 217 -4.99 12.67 -7.54
N GLY A 218 -4.32 13.71 -7.02
CA GLY A 218 -3.73 14.76 -7.83
C GLY A 218 -2.64 14.26 -8.77
N ALA A 219 -1.76 13.38 -8.31
CA ALA A 219 -0.72 12.80 -9.15
C ALA A 219 -1.29 11.87 -10.22
N SER A 220 -2.28 11.05 -9.88
CA SER A 220 -2.98 10.19 -10.85
C SER A 220 -3.74 11.01 -11.89
N ALA A 221 -4.43 12.09 -11.49
CA ALA A 221 -5.13 12.98 -12.41
C ALA A 221 -4.15 13.72 -13.35
N PHE A 222 -3.02 14.20 -12.81
CA PHE A 222 -1.97 14.81 -13.61
C PHE A 222 -1.35 13.81 -14.60
N GLY A 223 -1.07 12.59 -14.13
CA GLY A 223 -0.59 11.50 -14.95
C GLY A 223 -1.57 11.15 -16.07
N LEU A 224 -2.87 11.08 -15.77
CA LEU A 224 -3.94 10.85 -16.74
C LEU A 224 -3.91 11.90 -17.86
N GLY A 225 -3.74 13.18 -17.50
CA GLY A 225 -3.63 14.27 -18.46
C GLY A 225 -2.41 14.14 -19.39
N ILE A 226 -1.22 13.95 -18.82
CA ILE A 226 0.02 13.79 -19.60
C ILE A 226 -0.05 12.55 -20.49
N GLY A 227 -0.41 11.40 -19.91
CA GLY A 227 -0.49 10.15 -20.63
C GLY A 227 -1.52 10.21 -21.75
N GLY A 228 -2.68 10.82 -21.51
CA GLY A 228 -3.70 11.04 -22.54
C GLY A 228 -3.20 11.88 -23.71
N ALA A 229 -2.47 12.96 -23.44
CA ALA A 229 -1.90 13.81 -24.48
C ALA A 229 -0.85 13.07 -25.33
N ILE A 230 0.06 12.33 -24.69
CA ILE A 230 1.07 11.51 -25.38
C ILE A 230 0.37 10.43 -26.22
N GLY A 231 -0.61 9.75 -25.64
CA GLY A 231 -1.39 8.72 -26.29
C GLY A 231 -2.15 9.23 -27.51
N LEU A 232 -2.75 10.43 -27.45
CA LEU A 232 -3.40 11.07 -28.59
C LEU A 232 -2.41 11.39 -29.72
N GLY A 233 -1.19 11.83 -29.37
CA GLY A 233 -0.12 12.06 -30.33
C GLY A 233 0.26 10.78 -31.08
N ILE A 234 0.55 9.71 -30.34
CA ILE A 234 0.89 8.39 -30.91
C ILE A 234 -0.28 7.84 -31.75
N GLY A 235 -1.50 7.92 -31.21
CA GLY A 235 -2.72 7.49 -31.91
C GLY A 235 -2.97 8.28 -33.19
N SER A 236 -2.60 9.56 -33.24
CA SER A 236 -2.70 10.37 -34.45
C SER A 236 -1.71 9.95 -35.53
N ILE A 237 -0.48 9.61 -35.14
CA ILE A 237 0.53 9.06 -36.06
C ILE A 237 0.05 7.71 -36.61
N ALA A 238 -0.43 6.81 -35.74
CA ALA A 238 -0.96 5.52 -36.16
C ALA A 238 -2.18 5.66 -37.09
N ALA A 239 -3.10 6.59 -36.78
CA ALA A 239 -4.24 6.89 -37.65
C ALA A 239 -3.81 7.37 -39.03
N PHE A 240 -2.77 8.21 -39.09
CA PHE A 240 -2.22 8.71 -40.34
C PHE A 240 -1.57 7.58 -41.18
N VAL A 241 -0.76 6.74 -40.54
CA VAL A 241 -0.04 5.64 -41.22
C VAL A 241 -0.99 4.56 -41.72
N THR A 242 -2.00 4.20 -40.93
CA THR A 242 -2.91 3.09 -41.24
C THR A 242 -4.20 3.53 -41.94
N ASN A 243 -4.43 4.84 -42.06
CA ASN A 243 -5.69 5.43 -42.52
C ASN A 243 -6.92 4.98 -41.72
N VAL A 244 -6.74 4.65 -40.43
CA VAL A 244 -7.81 4.22 -39.52
C VAL A 244 -8.00 5.27 -38.41
N PRO A 245 -9.08 6.10 -38.47
CA PRO A 245 -9.25 7.23 -37.55
C PRO A 245 -9.41 6.85 -36.07
N SER A 246 -9.87 5.63 -35.78
CA SER A 246 -10.12 5.17 -34.41
C SER A 246 -8.85 5.08 -33.56
N TRP A 247 -7.67 5.00 -34.18
CA TRP A 247 -6.38 5.00 -33.47
C TRP A 247 -6.16 6.24 -32.60
N LYS A 248 -6.73 7.39 -32.96
CA LYS A 248 -6.66 8.60 -32.11
C LYS A 248 -7.32 8.36 -30.76
N ALA A 249 -8.56 7.84 -30.79
CA ALA A 249 -9.33 7.57 -29.58
C ALA A 249 -8.67 6.45 -28.75
N VAL A 250 -8.24 5.36 -29.40
CA VAL A 250 -7.57 4.24 -28.75
C VAL A 250 -6.26 4.68 -28.09
N GLY A 251 -5.43 5.42 -28.81
CA GLY A 251 -4.15 5.93 -28.30
C GLY A 251 -4.33 6.86 -27.11
N GLY A 252 -5.24 7.83 -27.21
CA GLY A 252 -5.53 8.75 -26.11
C GLY A 252 -6.05 8.04 -24.85
N PHE A 253 -6.91 7.04 -25.03
CA PHE A 253 -7.44 6.25 -23.91
C PHE A 253 -6.36 5.43 -23.22
N LEU A 254 -5.58 4.67 -23.99
CA LEU A 254 -4.50 3.83 -23.44
C LEU A 254 -3.44 4.69 -22.74
N GLY A 255 -3.06 5.81 -23.36
CA GLY A 255 -2.14 6.76 -22.74
C GLY A 255 -2.68 7.33 -21.44
N ALA A 256 -3.96 7.67 -21.36
CA ALA A 256 -4.57 8.18 -20.13
C ALA A 256 -4.54 7.15 -18.99
N ILE A 257 -4.78 5.87 -19.28
CA ILE A 257 -4.67 4.78 -18.29
C ILE A 257 -3.22 4.64 -17.83
N ASP A 258 -2.28 4.54 -18.76
CA ASP A 258 -0.86 4.37 -18.44
C ASP A 258 -0.33 5.54 -17.60
N GLY A 259 -0.73 6.76 -17.98
CA GLY A 259 -0.41 7.98 -17.24
C GLY A 259 -1.00 7.99 -15.84
N ALA A 260 -2.27 7.59 -15.67
CA ALA A 260 -2.90 7.52 -14.35
C ALA A 260 -2.18 6.50 -13.43
N PHE A 261 -1.83 5.33 -13.98
CA PHE A 261 -1.04 4.33 -13.27
C PHE A 261 0.34 4.86 -12.90
N ALA A 262 1.05 5.50 -13.83
CA ALA A 262 2.36 6.10 -13.57
C ALA A 262 2.30 7.17 -12.46
N GLY A 263 1.27 8.02 -12.47
CA GLY A 263 1.04 9.04 -11.44
C GLY A 263 0.75 8.45 -10.05
N MET A 264 -0.10 7.42 -9.99
CA MET A 264 -0.37 6.68 -8.76
C MET A 264 0.90 6.05 -8.21
N MET A 265 1.64 5.35 -9.08
CA MET A 265 2.87 4.67 -8.74
C MET A 265 3.97 5.63 -8.28
N TYR A 266 4.10 6.80 -8.92
CA TYR A 266 5.06 7.85 -8.56
C TYR A 266 4.90 8.28 -7.10
N ARG A 267 3.65 8.38 -6.61
CA ARG A 267 3.36 8.77 -5.22
C ARG A 267 3.45 7.61 -4.24
N SER A 268 3.02 6.41 -4.62
CA SER A 268 3.10 5.24 -3.75
C SER A 268 4.54 4.87 -3.40
N CYS A 269 5.50 5.15 -4.29
CA CYS A 269 6.93 4.93 -4.05
C CYS A 269 7.52 5.80 -2.92
N ASP A 270 6.98 7.00 -2.68
CA ASP A 270 7.51 7.91 -1.65
C ASP A 270 7.06 7.50 -0.23
N ALA A 271 5.91 6.83 -0.08
CA ALA A 271 5.22 6.75 1.20
C ALA A 271 5.72 5.61 2.13
N SER A 272 5.96 4.38 1.66
CA SER A 272 6.15 3.27 2.61
C SER A 272 6.73 1.95 2.10
N GLY A 273 7.08 1.77 0.82
CA GLY A 273 7.47 0.45 0.31
C GLY A 273 8.51 0.48 -0.79
N LEU A 274 9.71 1.00 -0.54
CA LEU A 274 10.79 1.10 -1.54
C LEU A 274 11.18 -0.28 -2.11
N LYS A 275 11.15 -1.31 -1.26
CA LYS A 275 11.44 -2.70 -1.63
C LYS A 275 10.29 -3.35 -2.41
N GLU A 276 9.06 -3.20 -1.94
CA GLU A 276 7.85 -3.72 -2.59
C GLU A 276 7.58 -3.04 -3.94
N ALA A 277 7.89 -1.74 -4.02
CA ALA A 277 7.95 -0.99 -5.27
C ALA A 277 8.97 -1.63 -6.22
N ARG A 278 10.24 -1.79 -5.81
CA ARG A 278 11.30 -2.34 -6.67
C ARG A 278 10.93 -3.71 -7.27
N ASP A 279 10.33 -4.59 -6.48
CA ASP A 279 9.86 -5.90 -6.94
C ASP A 279 8.68 -5.79 -7.92
N SER A 280 7.74 -4.87 -7.66
CA SER A 280 6.60 -4.60 -8.55
C SER A 280 6.99 -3.91 -9.87
N PHE A 281 8.07 -3.12 -9.86
CA PHE A 281 8.63 -2.44 -11.04
C PHE A 281 9.72 -3.25 -11.74
N HIS A 282 9.76 -4.57 -11.55
CA HIS A 282 10.70 -5.38 -12.31
C HIS A 282 10.40 -5.25 -13.82
N PRO A 283 11.38 -4.91 -14.68
CA PRO A 283 11.15 -4.64 -16.09
C PRO A 283 10.42 -5.76 -16.81
N ALA A 284 10.72 -7.02 -16.44
CA ALA A 284 10.04 -8.19 -16.99
C ALA A 284 8.54 -8.24 -16.64
N VAL A 285 8.15 -7.86 -15.42
CA VAL A 285 6.75 -7.89 -14.97
C VAL A 285 5.94 -6.82 -15.70
N LEU A 286 6.46 -5.60 -15.78
CA LEU A 286 5.82 -4.50 -16.52
C LEU A 286 5.79 -4.76 -18.02
N ALA A 287 6.87 -5.27 -18.61
CA ALA A 287 6.90 -5.68 -20.01
C ALA A 287 5.83 -6.72 -20.33
N ALA A 288 5.68 -7.75 -19.49
CA ALA A 288 4.67 -8.78 -19.66
C ALA A 288 3.24 -8.23 -19.52
N LEU A 289 2.99 -7.35 -18.54
CA LEU A 289 1.71 -6.67 -18.37
C LEU A 289 1.34 -5.83 -19.60
N TYR A 290 2.27 -5.00 -20.07
CA TYR A 290 2.06 -4.16 -21.24
C TYR A 290 1.88 -4.99 -22.52
N LEU A 291 2.62 -6.09 -22.68
CA LEU A 291 2.41 -7.04 -23.78
C LEU A 291 0.99 -7.59 -23.80
N LEU A 292 0.50 -8.05 -22.64
CA LEU A 292 -0.85 -8.61 -22.52
C LEU A 292 -1.92 -7.57 -22.82
N VAL A 293 -1.73 -6.31 -22.38
CA VAL A 293 -2.62 -5.20 -22.70
C VAL A 293 -2.60 -4.89 -24.20
N GLY A 294 -1.42 -4.76 -24.81
CA GLY A 294 -1.27 -4.49 -26.25
C GLY A 294 -1.87 -5.58 -27.14
N LEU A 295 -1.62 -6.86 -26.82
CA LEU A 295 -2.20 -8.00 -27.53
C LEU A 295 -3.73 -8.08 -27.39
N LYS A 296 -4.28 -7.71 -26.22
CA LYS A 296 -5.73 -7.68 -26.02
C LYS A 296 -6.40 -6.52 -26.72
N ALA A 297 -5.80 -5.33 -26.68
CA ALA A 297 -6.32 -4.13 -27.34
C ALA A 297 -6.42 -4.31 -28.86
N THR A 298 -5.56 -5.15 -29.44
CA THR A 298 -5.48 -5.40 -30.88
C THR A 298 -6.13 -6.72 -31.33
N ARG A 299 -6.90 -7.39 -30.48
CA ARG A 299 -7.46 -8.75 -30.74
C ARG A 299 -8.33 -8.84 -32.01
N GLY A 300 -8.85 -7.73 -32.54
CA GLY A 300 -9.62 -7.66 -33.80
C GLY A 300 -8.83 -7.22 -35.04
N MET A 301 -7.54 -6.92 -34.91
CA MET A 301 -6.70 -6.41 -36.01
C MET A 301 -5.97 -7.54 -36.74
N ASP A 302 -5.30 -7.25 -37.85
CA ASP A 302 -4.43 -8.22 -38.53
C ASP A 302 -3.25 -8.65 -37.63
N VAL A 303 -2.69 -9.82 -37.92
CA VAL A 303 -1.63 -10.43 -37.11
C VAL A 303 -0.39 -9.53 -37.03
N THR A 304 -0.04 -8.86 -38.13
CA THR A 304 1.12 -7.96 -38.19
C THR A 304 0.96 -6.79 -37.23
N THR A 305 -0.21 -6.14 -37.25
CA THR A 305 -0.52 -5.04 -36.34
C THR A 305 -0.51 -5.47 -34.87
N ARG A 306 -1.00 -6.67 -34.55
CA ARG A 306 -0.94 -7.21 -33.17
C ARG A 306 0.50 -7.40 -32.69
N ILE A 307 1.37 -7.95 -33.54
CA ILE A 307 2.78 -8.18 -33.22
C ILE A 307 3.48 -6.84 -32.99
N VAL A 308 3.32 -5.89 -33.91
CA VAL A 308 3.94 -4.56 -33.79
C VAL A 308 3.47 -3.85 -32.52
N CYS A 309 2.16 -3.86 -32.25
CA CYS A 309 1.61 -3.25 -31.04
C CYS A 309 2.11 -3.93 -29.77
N GLY A 310 2.19 -5.27 -29.75
CA GLY A 310 2.78 -6.02 -28.65
C GLY A 310 4.24 -5.66 -28.37
N ILE A 311 5.07 -5.54 -29.41
CA ILE A 311 6.49 -5.15 -29.29
C ILE A 311 6.61 -3.72 -28.73
N VAL A 312 5.83 -2.78 -29.28
CA VAL A 312 5.83 -1.38 -28.82
C VAL A 312 5.41 -1.31 -27.35
N SER A 313 4.36 -2.04 -26.95
CA SER A 313 3.91 -2.09 -25.56
C SER A 313 4.99 -2.69 -24.64
N VAL A 314 5.69 -3.75 -25.05
CA VAL A 314 6.83 -4.31 -24.29
C VAL A 314 7.91 -3.27 -24.06
N LEU A 315 8.34 -2.57 -25.11
CA LEU A 315 9.38 -1.54 -25.00
C LEU A 315 8.96 -0.39 -24.08
N LEU A 316 7.71 0.04 -24.17
CA LEU A 316 7.11 1.00 -23.24
C LEU A 316 7.14 0.51 -21.79
N GLY A 317 6.74 -0.74 -21.54
CA GLY A 317 6.76 -1.34 -20.21
C GLY A 317 8.17 -1.39 -19.61
N ILE A 318 9.19 -1.73 -20.41
CA ILE A 318 10.60 -1.72 -20.00
C ILE A 318 11.05 -0.30 -19.65
N LEU A 319 10.72 0.68 -20.49
CA LEU A 319 11.16 2.07 -20.31
C LEU A 319 10.52 2.70 -19.06
N VAL A 320 9.23 2.43 -18.82
CA VAL A 320 8.52 2.84 -17.60
C VAL A 320 9.16 2.20 -16.37
N ALA A 321 9.42 0.89 -16.40
CA ALA A 321 10.07 0.18 -15.30
C ALA A 321 11.44 0.78 -14.97
N TRP A 322 12.27 1.02 -15.99
CA TRP A 322 13.59 1.63 -15.82
C TRP A 322 13.53 3.03 -15.21
N ALA A 323 12.60 3.87 -15.69
CA ALA A 323 12.41 5.22 -15.15
C ALA A 323 11.98 5.18 -13.67
N CYS A 324 11.07 4.27 -13.31
CA CYS A 324 10.65 4.04 -11.92
C CYS A 324 11.81 3.56 -11.04
N GLN A 325 12.59 2.58 -11.51
CA GLN A 325 13.75 2.06 -10.78
C GLN A 325 14.81 3.13 -10.52
N ARG A 326 15.16 3.92 -11.53
CA ARG A 326 16.13 5.01 -11.38
C ARG A 326 15.70 6.03 -10.33
N LYS A 327 14.40 6.34 -10.25
CA LYS A 327 13.87 7.24 -9.21
C LYS A 327 13.98 6.61 -7.83
N LEU A 328 13.67 5.32 -7.69
CA LEU A 328 13.82 4.59 -6.43
C LEU A 328 15.26 4.63 -5.94
N ASP A 329 16.24 4.47 -6.85
CA ASP A 329 17.66 4.55 -6.51
C ASP A 329 18.04 5.94 -5.95
N VAL A 330 17.53 7.02 -6.56
CA VAL A 330 17.76 8.39 -6.07
C VAL A 330 17.15 8.62 -4.68
N VAL A 331 15.93 8.12 -4.43
CA VAL A 331 15.29 8.23 -3.11
C VAL A 331 16.03 7.41 -2.07
N GLU A 332 16.51 6.22 -2.43
CA GLU A 332 17.35 5.38 -1.57
C GLU A 332 18.66 6.09 -1.21
N GLU A 333 19.33 6.71 -2.17
CA GLU A 333 20.55 7.48 -1.96
C GLU A 333 20.31 8.70 -1.04
N GLN A 334 19.22 9.44 -1.25
CA GLN A 334 18.84 10.56 -0.37
C GLN A 334 18.57 10.09 1.06
N ARG A 335 17.89 8.96 1.25
CA ARG A 335 17.66 8.38 2.58
C ARG A 335 18.96 7.93 3.24
N ARG A 336 19.88 7.31 2.50
CA ARG A 336 21.21 6.95 3.01
C ARG A 336 22.00 8.18 3.47
N LYS A 337 21.98 9.26 2.69
CA LYS A 337 22.61 10.54 3.06
C LYS A 337 21.98 11.17 4.30
N ALA A 338 20.66 11.10 4.45
CA ALA A 338 19.95 11.61 5.63
C ALA A 338 20.14 10.76 6.90
N ALA A 339 20.31 9.44 6.74
CA ALA A 339 20.53 8.49 7.84
C ALA A 339 22.00 8.44 8.31
N SER A 340 22.93 9.01 7.55
CA SER A 340 24.30 9.28 7.96
C SER A 340 24.32 10.66 8.65
N PRO A 341 24.16 10.77 9.98
CA PRO A 341 24.40 12.04 10.66
C PRO A 341 25.82 12.45 10.30
N GLY A 342 25.98 13.65 9.73
CA GLY A 342 27.25 14.10 9.18
C GLY A 342 28.37 13.83 10.18
N GLU A 343 29.37 13.06 9.75
CA GLU A 343 30.71 13.26 10.30
C GLU A 343 30.97 14.76 10.17
N PRO A 344 31.21 15.49 11.28
CA PRO A 344 31.51 16.91 11.21
C PRO A 344 32.70 17.05 10.27
N GLY A 345 32.44 17.66 9.11
CA GLY A 345 33.45 17.89 8.10
C GLY A 345 34.62 18.59 8.76
N ASP A 346 35.76 17.93 8.72
CA ASP A 346 37.05 18.40 9.18
C ASP A 346 37.39 19.66 8.37
N SER A 347 36.94 20.81 8.87
CA SER A 347 37.29 22.12 8.34
C SER A 347 38.72 22.42 8.74
N THR A 348 39.66 21.80 8.02
CA THR A 348 41.04 22.26 7.97
C THR A 348 41.05 23.56 7.14
N GLU A 349 40.93 24.69 7.84
CA GLU A 349 41.34 25.98 7.29
C GLU A 349 42.83 25.92 6.95
N PRO A 350 43.26 26.26 5.72
CA PRO A 350 44.66 26.51 5.45
C PRO A 350 44.98 27.94 5.92
N GLY A 351 45.90 28.03 6.88
CA GLY A 351 46.63 29.27 7.19
C GLY A 351 47.64 29.63 6.10
#